data_AF-A0A3N5Q0J5-F1
#
_entry.id   AF-A0A3N5Q0J5-F1
#
_cell.length_a   1.000
_cell.length_b   1.000
_cell.length_c   1.000
_cell.angle_alpha   90.00
_cell.angle_beta   90.00
_cell.angle_gamma   90.00
#
_symmetry.space_group_name_H-M   'P 1'
#
loop_
_entity.id
_entity.type
_entity.pdbx_description
1 polymer ?
#
loop_
_entity_poly.entity_id
_entity_poly.type
_entity_poly.pdbx_seq_one_letter_code
_entity_poly.pdbx_strand_id
1 'polypeptide(L)'
;LCVERNIPLLGACHNGNSSDKTLNNELLSNIGKHMAQHGLEPGAFIYVADAAYVTEDNLKKSKQRNLKVLSRLPANYSECSRVIQEAVATNEWIYIGTLAESSGSAKRPTAYYKAFDTHVQLYENNYRAIVLHSSVHDKRRHKRIDRLLAVKRQQLEKLCKDTAAKPFFCRDDAQVATSILHAVAKSGYHTLQIQIEEKAKYGRGRPANGQPRVPQGYQYILRYNIDENDQAVKPLRLEAGCFVLLTNLSTDQEIEEWPADKLLQPYKEQNGIEKNFSFLKDPVIVNSIFLKKPERIEVLGLILLISLLIWRLMERCMQQYVEKNNSSPGITGWKDRPTRKPTAFMMTTKFSSVLLVKQGKERKLARALKPVHIEYLKALGLTSKIFIVP
;
A
#
# COMPACT_ATOMS: atom_id res chain seq x y z
N LEU A 1 10.69 -17.48 0.34
CA LEU A 1 10.81 -16.92 1.70
C LEU A 1 12.02 -16.00 1.75
N CYS A 2 11.84 -14.79 2.27
CA CYS A 2 12.94 -13.89 2.59
C CYS A 2 12.86 -13.46 4.05
N VAL A 3 13.98 -13.02 4.61
CA VAL A 3 14.07 -12.34 5.91
C VAL A 3 14.63 -10.94 5.71
N GLU A 4 14.56 -10.12 6.76
CA GLU A 4 15.26 -8.82 6.96
C GLU A 4 15.79 -8.16 5.66
N ARG A 5 15.16 -7.08 5.20
CA ARG A 5 15.60 -6.35 3.99
C ARG A 5 15.66 -7.22 2.71
N ASN A 6 14.81 -8.25 2.62
CA ASN A 6 14.61 -9.11 1.46
C ASN A 6 15.78 -10.06 1.14
N ILE A 7 16.46 -10.58 2.16
CA ILE A 7 17.46 -11.63 2.02
C ILE A 7 16.75 -12.96 1.74
N PRO A 8 16.96 -13.59 0.57
CA PRO A 8 16.31 -14.85 0.24
C PRO A 8 16.86 -16.00 1.10
N LEU A 9 15.98 -16.79 1.70
CA LEU A 9 16.36 -18.01 2.44
C LEU A 9 15.91 -19.28 1.71
N LEU A 10 14.70 -19.27 1.16
CA LEU A 10 14.11 -20.41 0.46
C LEU A 10 13.43 -19.93 -0.82
N GLY A 11 13.60 -20.67 -1.90
CA GLY A 11 12.89 -20.47 -3.15
C GLY A 11 12.54 -21.81 -3.77
N ALA A 12 11.41 -21.86 -4.47
CA ALA A 12 10.93 -23.04 -5.17
C ALA A 12 10.31 -22.61 -6.51
N CYS A 13 10.49 -23.43 -7.54
CA CYS A 13 9.81 -23.26 -8.81
C CYS A 13 8.46 -23.97 -8.72
N HIS A 14 7.38 -23.24 -8.95
CA HIS A 14 6.02 -23.79 -8.95
C HIS A 14 5.38 -23.59 -10.33
N ASN A 15 4.37 -24.41 -10.61
CA ASN A 15 3.56 -24.26 -11.81
C ASN A 15 2.84 -22.91 -11.78
N GLY A 16 2.88 -22.16 -12.89
CA GLY A 16 2.20 -20.87 -13.02
C GLY A 16 0.68 -20.93 -12.88
N ASN A 17 0.09 -22.12 -12.94
CA ASN A 17 -1.34 -22.36 -12.71
C ASN A 17 -1.70 -22.62 -11.24
N SER A 18 -0.70 -22.82 -10.36
CA SER A 18 -0.95 -23.02 -8.93
C SER A 18 -1.39 -21.71 -8.28
N SER A 19 -2.47 -21.75 -7.51
CA SER A 19 -2.95 -20.55 -6.80
C SER A 19 -2.04 -20.19 -5.62
N ASP A 20 -1.83 -18.90 -5.37
CA ASP A 20 -1.07 -18.41 -4.20
C ASP A 20 -1.65 -18.92 -2.87
N LYS A 21 -2.95 -19.21 -2.84
CA LYS A 21 -3.63 -19.81 -1.68
C LYS A 21 -3.08 -21.20 -1.35
N THR A 22 -2.90 -22.02 -2.38
CA THR A 22 -2.37 -23.40 -2.27
C THR A 22 -0.88 -23.36 -1.95
N LEU A 23 -0.13 -22.46 -2.59
CA LEU A 23 1.32 -22.33 -2.37
C LEU A 23 1.65 -21.90 -0.94
N ASN A 24 0.90 -20.94 -0.38
CA ASN A 24 1.06 -20.56 1.02
C ASN A 24 0.85 -21.76 1.96
N ASN A 25 -0.13 -22.60 1.66
CA ASN A 25 -0.46 -23.78 2.45
C ASN A 25 0.66 -24.85 2.46
N GLU A 26 1.25 -25.10 1.28
CA GLU A 26 2.40 -26.00 1.12
C GLU A 26 3.65 -25.43 1.82
N LEU A 27 3.91 -24.13 1.67
CA LEU A 27 5.02 -23.46 2.33
C LEU A 27 4.91 -23.53 3.86
N LEU A 28 3.72 -23.26 4.41
CA LEU A 28 3.43 -23.44 5.85
C LEU A 28 3.74 -24.86 6.32
N SER A 29 3.52 -25.85 5.45
CA SER A 29 3.76 -27.25 5.77
C SER A 29 5.23 -27.54 6.06
N ASN A 30 6.13 -26.80 5.42
CA ASN A 30 7.57 -27.06 5.41
C ASN A 30 8.39 -26.03 6.21
N ILE A 31 7.99 -24.76 6.23
CA ILE A 31 8.76 -23.68 6.88
C ILE A 31 8.95 -23.92 8.37
N GLY A 32 7.89 -24.27 9.11
CA GLY A 32 8.00 -24.50 10.55
C GLY A 32 8.98 -25.63 10.90
N LYS A 33 8.96 -26.73 10.13
CA LYS A 33 9.90 -27.85 10.31
C LYS A 33 11.33 -27.43 9.98
N HIS A 34 11.51 -26.71 8.88
CA HIS A 34 12.83 -26.25 8.45
C HIS A 34 13.44 -25.25 9.45
N MET A 35 12.65 -24.31 9.96
CA MET A 35 13.12 -23.35 10.97
C MET A 35 13.47 -24.04 12.29
N ALA A 36 12.67 -25.02 12.72
CA ALA A 36 12.96 -25.80 13.92
C ALA A 36 14.28 -26.59 13.82
N GLN A 37 14.60 -27.13 12.63
CA GLN A 37 15.90 -27.79 12.38
C GLN A 37 17.10 -26.84 12.56
N HIS A 38 16.88 -25.53 12.45
CA HIS A 38 17.90 -24.50 12.61
C HIS A 38 17.78 -23.76 13.95
N GLY A 39 17.10 -24.33 14.94
CA GLY A 39 17.04 -23.82 16.32
C GLY A 39 16.04 -22.68 16.55
N LEU A 40 15.14 -22.43 15.59
CA LEU A 40 14.05 -21.46 15.74
C LEU A 40 12.77 -22.17 16.18
N GLU A 41 12.34 -21.91 17.41
CA GLU A 41 11.12 -22.50 17.96
C GLU A 41 9.85 -21.99 17.25
N PRO A 42 8.76 -22.79 17.24
CA PRO A 42 7.45 -22.33 16.79
C PRO A 42 7.03 -21.07 17.54
N GLY A 43 6.77 -19.99 16.80
CA GLY A 43 6.43 -18.68 17.36
C GLY A 43 7.59 -17.68 17.44
N ALA A 44 8.83 -18.10 17.18
CA ALA A 44 10.01 -17.23 17.21
C ALA A 44 10.10 -16.23 16.04
N PHE A 45 9.18 -16.28 15.08
CA PHE A 45 9.15 -15.39 13.92
C PHE A 45 7.72 -15.12 13.45
N ILE A 46 7.55 -13.99 12.77
CA ILE A 46 6.29 -13.60 12.13
C ILE A 46 6.38 -13.92 10.63
N TYR A 47 5.47 -14.79 10.17
CA TYR A 47 5.30 -15.05 8.75
C TYR A 47 4.46 -13.95 8.11
N VAL A 48 5.10 -13.11 7.29
CA VAL A 48 4.41 -12.07 6.53
C VAL A 48 3.97 -12.62 5.18
N ALA A 49 2.68 -12.53 4.89
CA ALA A 49 2.08 -13.09 3.69
C ALA A 49 1.19 -12.06 2.95
N ASP A 50 0.99 -12.30 1.65
CA ASP A 50 0.05 -11.51 0.87
C ASP A 50 -1.40 -11.72 1.33
N ALA A 51 -2.33 -10.98 0.72
CA ALA A 51 -3.74 -11.04 1.07
C ALA A 51 -4.41 -12.39 0.71
N ALA A 52 -3.87 -13.14 -0.24
CA ALA A 52 -4.38 -14.46 -0.62
C ALA A 52 -4.13 -15.51 0.48
N TYR A 53 -3.24 -15.21 1.44
CA TYR A 53 -3.08 -16.01 2.64
C TYR A 53 -4.37 -16.17 3.44
N VAL A 54 -5.21 -15.13 3.51
CA VAL A 54 -6.40 -15.10 4.37
C VAL A 54 -7.47 -16.04 3.81
N THR A 55 -7.41 -17.29 4.24
CA THR A 55 -8.39 -18.36 3.98
C THR A 55 -8.58 -19.18 5.25
N GLU A 56 -9.72 -19.86 5.37
CA GLU A 56 -10.02 -20.70 6.53
C GLU A 56 -8.94 -21.76 6.77
N ASP A 57 -8.52 -22.47 5.72
CA ASP A 57 -7.51 -23.54 5.82
C ASP A 57 -6.15 -23.02 6.29
N ASN A 58 -5.69 -21.89 5.74
CA ASN A 58 -4.39 -21.32 6.09
C ASN A 58 -4.40 -20.81 7.53
N LEU A 59 -5.48 -20.12 7.93
CA LEU A 59 -5.64 -19.62 9.29
C LEU A 59 -5.70 -20.76 10.32
N LYS A 60 -6.46 -21.83 10.03
CA LYS A 60 -6.51 -23.05 10.85
C LYS A 60 -5.12 -23.69 10.98
N LYS A 61 -4.38 -23.83 9.87
CA LYS A 61 -3.03 -24.39 9.88
C LYS A 61 -2.03 -23.55 10.67
N SER A 62 -2.09 -22.22 10.57
CA SER A 62 -1.23 -21.35 11.41
C SER A 62 -1.49 -21.56 12.90
N LYS A 63 -2.76 -21.67 13.31
CA LYS A 63 -3.13 -21.91 14.70
C LYS A 63 -2.63 -23.27 15.19
N GLN A 64 -2.86 -24.34 14.43
CA GLN A 64 -2.40 -25.70 14.76
C GLN A 64 -0.88 -25.81 14.94
N ARG A 65 -0.12 -24.95 14.26
CA ARG A 65 1.35 -24.97 14.26
C ARG A 65 1.99 -23.90 15.13
N ASN A 66 1.18 -23.16 15.90
CA ASN A 66 1.63 -22.00 16.66
C ASN A 66 2.46 -21.00 15.82
N LEU A 67 2.08 -20.79 14.56
CA LEU A 67 2.76 -19.87 13.67
C LEU A 67 2.17 -18.47 13.83
N LYS A 68 3.02 -17.47 14.11
CA LYS A 68 2.62 -16.07 14.11
C LYS A 68 2.57 -15.54 12.68
N VAL A 69 1.49 -14.85 12.32
CA VAL A 69 1.23 -14.44 10.94
C VAL A 69 0.83 -12.98 10.87
N LEU A 70 1.32 -12.29 9.84
CA LEU A 70 0.87 -10.97 9.46
C LEU A 70 0.46 -10.97 7.98
N SER A 71 -0.77 -10.61 7.69
CA SER A 71 -1.27 -10.53 6.30
C SER A 71 -2.20 -9.33 6.13
N ARG A 72 -2.47 -8.93 4.89
CA ARG A 72 -3.50 -7.93 4.61
C ARG A 72 -4.87 -8.59 4.58
N LEU A 73 -5.82 -8.11 5.38
CA LEU A 73 -7.21 -8.54 5.29
C LEU A 73 -7.80 -8.09 3.93
N PRO A 74 -8.23 -9.03 3.08
CA PRO A 74 -8.76 -8.68 1.77
C PRO A 74 -10.05 -7.84 1.87
N ALA A 75 -10.23 -6.90 0.93
CA ALA A 75 -11.35 -5.96 0.95
C ALA A 75 -12.71 -6.60 0.61
N ASN A 76 -12.74 -7.87 0.19
CA ASN A 76 -13.97 -8.62 -0.03
C ASN A 76 -14.56 -9.21 1.26
N TYR A 77 -13.84 -9.18 2.39
CA TYR A 77 -14.42 -9.52 3.70
C TYR A 77 -15.22 -8.34 4.23
N SER A 78 -16.46 -8.58 4.66
CA SER A 78 -17.31 -7.58 5.31
C SER A 78 -16.62 -6.96 6.53
N GLU A 79 -15.92 -7.79 7.31
CA GLU A 79 -15.12 -7.37 8.46
C GLU A 79 -14.09 -6.29 8.11
N CYS A 80 -13.50 -6.34 6.91
CA CYS A 80 -12.52 -5.32 6.46
C CYS A 80 -13.17 -3.94 6.36
N SER A 81 -14.38 -3.87 5.79
CA SER A 81 -15.11 -2.60 5.69
C SER A 81 -15.64 -2.14 7.05
N ARG A 82 -16.11 -3.08 7.88
CA ARG A 82 -16.62 -2.82 9.23
C ARG A 82 -15.57 -2.11 10.09
N VAL A 83 -14.37 -2.67 10.22
CA VAL A 83 -13.33 -2.08 11.08
C VAL A 83 -12.76 -0.78 10.52
N ILE A 84 -12.76 -0.60 9.19
CA ILE A 84 -12.39 0.68 8.58
C ILE A 84 -13.40 1.77 8.96
N GLN A 85 -14.70 1.47 8.88
CA GLN A 85 -15.76 2.40 9.27
C GLN A 85 -15.71 2.70 10.77
N GLU A 86 -15.49 1.68 11.60
CA GLU A 86 -15.27 1.81 13.05
C GLU A 86 -14.10 2.75 13.34
N ALA A 87 -12.92 2.52 12.77
CA ALA A 87 -11.74 3.36 12.98
C ALA A 87 -11.97 4.82 12.57
N VAL A 88 -12.69 5.05 11.47
CA VAL A 88 -13.01 6.39 10.97
C VAL A 88 -14.03 7.10 11.86
N ALA A 89 -15.05 6.37 12.35
CA ALA A 89 -16.08 6.91 13.22
C ALA A 89 -15.53 7.22 14.63
N THR A 90 -14.75 6.31 15.21
CA THR A 90 -14.14 6.46 16.54
C THR A 90 -13.08 7.57 16.55
N ASN A 91 -12.31 7.70 15.46
CA ASN A 91 -11.31 8.75 15.27
C ASN A 91 -10.18 8.80 16.34
N GLU A 92 -9.92 7.68 17.01
CA GLU A 92 -8.85 7.51 18.01
C GLU A 92 -7.59 6.94 17.36
N TRP A 93 -6.94 7.75 16.52
CA TRP A 93 -5.79 7.29 15.74
C TRP A 93 -4.48 7.32 16.52
N ILE A 94 -3.73 6.22 16.48
CA ILE A 94 -2.34 6.12 16.88
C ILE A 94 -1.46 6.67 15.75
N TYR A 95 -0.72 7.74 16.00
CA TYR A 95 0.15 8.36 14.99
C TYR A 95 1.49 7.60 14.87
N ILE A 96 1.75 7.01 13.71
CA ILE A 96 2.99 6.27 13.42
C ILE A 96 4.04 7.18 12.77
N GLY A 97 3.60 8.13 11.93
CA GLY A 97 4.51 9.01 11.20
C GLY A 97 5.04 8.34 9.92
N THR A 98 6.33 8.50 9.63
CA THR A 98 6.93 8.08 8.35
C THR A 98 7.81 6.85 8.52
N LEU A 99 7.62 5.85 7.65
CA LEU A 99 8.54 4.71 7.56
C LEU A 99 9.72 4.96 6.60
N ALA A 100 9.62 5.95 5.73
CA ALA A 100 10.68 6.24 4.77
C ALA A 100 11.80 7.03 5.46
N GLU A 101 13.01 6.48 5.47
CA GLU A 101 14.19 7.18 6.00
C GLU A 101 14.67 8.34 5.09
N SER A 102 14.24 8.36 3.82
CA SER A 102 14.56 9.44 2.88
C SER A 102 13.33 10.31 2.62
N SER A 103 13.55 11.63 2.54
CA SER A 103 12.50 12.56 2.12
C SER A 103 12.01 12.25 0.71
N GLY A 104 10.68 12.19 0.58
CA GLY A 104 10.02 11.99 -0.70
C GLY A 104 10.26 13.16 -1.65
N SER A 105 10.14 12.90 -2.95
CA SER A 105 10.15 13.95 -3.97
C SER A 105 8.74 14.50 -4.17
N ALA A 106 8.58 15.66 -4.80
CA ALA A 106 7.25 16.18 -5.18
C ALA A 106 6.41 15.17 -5.98
N LYS A 107 7.06 14.30 -6.79
CA LYS A 107 6.38 13.24 -7.57
C LYS A 107 6.07 11.98 -6.75
N ARG A 108 6.76 11.77 -5.64
CA ARG A 108 6.62 10.62 -4.73
C ARG A 108 6.75 11.11 -3.28
N PRO A 109 5.71 11.75 -2.74
CA PRO A 109 5.74 12.26 -1.38
C PRO A 109 5.90 11.12 -0.37
N THR A 110 6.51 11.43 0.76
CA THR A 110 6.61 10.48 1.88
C THR A 110 5.22 10.16 2.41
N ALA A 111 4.95 8.87 2.61
CA ALA A 111 3.72 8.43 3.23
C ALA A 111 3.79 8.59 4.75
N TYR A 112 2.73 9.18 5.30
CA TYR A 112 2.47 9.27 6.72
C TYR A 112 1.41 8.24 7.08
N TYR A 113 1.63 7.53 8.18
CA TYR A 113 0.78 6.47 8.65
C TYR A 113 0.17 6.82 10.01
N LYS A 114 -1.06 6.38 10.17
CA LYS A 114 -1.75 6.32 11.46
C LYS A 114 -2.49 4.99 11.54
N ALA A 115 -2.66 4.47 12.74
CA ALA A 115 -3.26 3.17 12.99
C ALA A 115 -4.42 3.26 13.98
N PHE A 116 -5.29 2.26 13.91
CA PHE A 116 -6.33 1.99 14.88
C PHE A 116 -6.33 0.48 15.13
N ASP A 117 -6.18 0.08 16.39
CA ASP A 117 -6.06 -1.32 16.79
C ASP A 117 -7.41 -1.84 17.25
N THR A 118 -7.86 -2.94 16.68
CA THR A 118 -9.16 -3.54 16.95
C THR A 118 -9.12 -5.04 16.63
N HIS A 119 -10.29 -5.67 16.58
CA HIS A 119 -10.43 -7.10 16.36
C HIS A 119 -11.47 -7.42 15.29
N VAL A 120 -11.28 -8.54 14.60
CA VAL A 120 -12.23 -9.09 13.62
C VAL A 120 -12.52 -10.55 13.93
N GLN A 121 -13.75 -10.96 13.66
CA GLN A 121 -14.13 -12.37 13.72
C GLN A 121 -14.08 -12.99 12.32
N LEU A 122 -13.22 -13.99 12.14
CA LEU A 122 -13.14 -14.76 10.91
C LEU A 122 -13.20 -16.24 11.25
N TYR A 123 -14.11 -16.97 10.61
CA TYR A 123 -14.24 -18.42 10.79
C TYR A 123 -14.32 -18.83 12.27
N GLU A 124 -15.19 -18.15 13.04
CA GLU A 124 -15.39 -18.40 14.48
C GLU A 124 -14.17 -18.13 15.37
N ASN A 125 -13.13 -17.49 14.83
CA ASN A 125 -11.92 -17.13 15.57
C ASN A 125 -11.75 -15.62 15.60
N ASN A 126 -11.26 -15.11 16.72
CA ASN A 126 -10.91 -13.71 16.88
C ASN A 126 -9.47 -13.46 16.40
N TYR A 127 -9.27 -12.39 15.62
CA TYR A 127 -7.96 -11.96 15.15
C TYR A 127 -7.79 -10.47 15.42
N ARG A 128 -6.56 -10.07 15.75
CA ARG A 128 -6.22 -8.66 15.85
C ARG A 128 -6.18 -8.05 14.46
N ALA A 129 -6.80 -6.89 14.33
CA ALA A 129 -6.92 -6.13 13.10
C ALA A 129 -6.37 -4.72 13.32
N ILE A 130 -5.35 -4.38 12.55
CA ILE A 130 -4.69 -3.08 12.60
C ILE A 130 -5.12 -2.30 11.36
N VAL A 131 -6.02 -1.34 11.56
CA VAL A 131 -6.50 -0.46 10.51
C VAL A 131 -5.48 0.64 10.30
N LEU A 132 -4.93 0.71 9.09
CA LEU A 132 -3.88 1.66 8.73
C LEU A 132 -4.37 2.63 7.69
N HIS A 133 -4.26 3.92 7.98
CA HIS A 133 -4.47 4.98 7.02
C HIS A 133 -3.13 5.51 6.47
N SER A 134 -3.04 5.64 5.15
CA SER A 134 -1.87 6.18 4.44
C SER A 134 -2.20 7.54 3.83
N SER A 135 -1.38 8.57 4.12
CA SER A 135 -1.53 9.89 3.49
C SER A 135 -1.27 9.88 1.98
N VAL A 136 -0.49 8.92 1.48
CA VAL A 136 -0.35 8.71 0.05
C VAL A 136 -1.62 8.02 -0.43
N HIS A 137 -2.52 8.84 -0.95
CA HIS A 137 -3.79 8.44 -1.52
C HIS A 137 -3.61 7.38 -2.60
N ASP A 138 -4.38 6.29 -2.52
CA ASP A 138 -4.57 5.44 -3.70
C ASP A 138 -5.39 6.24 -4.71
N LYS A 139 -4.69 6.86 -5.67
CA LYS A 139 -5.30 7.66 -6.73
C LYS A 139 -6.44 6.92 -7.44
N ARG A 140 -6.40 5.58 -7.50
CA ARG A 140 -7.47 4.78 -8.11
C ARG A 140 -8.74 4.81 -7.25
N ARG A 141 -8.62 4.68 -5.93
CA ARG A 141 -9.75 4.72 -5.00
C ARG A 141 -10.38 6.11 -4.92
N HIS A 142 -9.57 7.17 -4.87
CA HIS A 142 -10.09 8.54 -4.89
C HIS A 142 -10.82 8.85 -6.21
N LYS A 143 -10.26 8.44 -7.36
CA LYS A 143 -10.96 8.57 -8.65
C LYS A 143 -12.28 7.80 -8.71
N ARG A 144 -12.38 6.64 -8.04
CA ARG A 144 -13.64 5.90 -7.93
C ARG A 144 -14.67 6.68 -7.11
N ILE A 145 -14.25 7.33 -6.03
CA ILE A 145 -15.11 8.23 -5.24
C ILE A 145 -15.54 9.43 -6.09
N ASP A 146 -14.63 10.08 -6.81
CA ASP A 146 -14.96 11.21 -7.69
C ASP A 146 -16.07 10.83 -8.69
N ARG A 147 -15.95 9.66 -9.32
CA ARG A 147 -16.96 9.13 -10.24
C ARG A 147 -18.29 8.85 -9.54
N LEU A 148 -18.26 8.27 -8.33
CA LEU A 148 -19.47 8.02 -7.55
C LEU A 148 -20.18 9.33 -7.20
N LEU A 149 -19.44 10.35 -6.75
CA LEU A 149 -19.98 11.67 -6.43
C LEU A 149 -20.58 12.33 -7.67
N ALA A 150 -19.88 12.30 -8.80
CA ALA A 150 -20.38 12.83 -10.07
C ALA A 150 -21.69 12.17 -10.53
N VAL A 151 -21.77 10.83 -10.46
CA VAL A 151 -23.00 10.09 -10.81
C VAL A 151 -24.15 10.46 -9.87
N LYS A 152 -23.89 10.52 -8.56
CA LYS A 152 -24.91 10.89 -7.57
C LYS A 152 -25.37 12.34 -7.73
N ARG A 153 -24.47 13.25 -8.09
CA ARG A 153 -24.81 14.64 -8.43
C ARG A 153 -25.74 14.68 -9.64
N GLN A 154 -25.39 14.01 -10.73
CA GLN A 154 -26.20 13.98 -11.95
C GLN A 154 -27.61 13.40 -11.70
N GLN A 155 -27.73 12.37 -10.86
CA GLN A 155 -29.03 11.80 -10.47
C GLN A 155 -29.88 12.82 -9.71
N LEU A 156 -29.30 13.51 -8.72
CA LEU A 156 -30.01 14.54 -7.94
C LEU A 156 -30.37 15.75 -8.81
N GLU A 157 -29.47 16.18 -9.68
CA GLU A 157 -29.68 17.30 -10.60
C GLU A 157 -30.81 17.01 -11.59
N LYS A 158 -30.86 15.79 -12.14
CA LYS A 158 -31.96 15.35 -12.99
C LYS A 158 -33.30 15.41 -12.24
N LEU A 159 -33.34 14.88 -11.01
CA LEU A 159 -34.55 14.92 -10.18
C LEU A 159 -35.00 16.37 -9.91
N CYS A 160 -34.07 17.25 -9.51
CA CYS A 160 -34.36 18.67 -9.27
C CYS A 160 -34.87 19.36 -10.54
N LYS A 161 -34.24 19.07 -11.70
CA LYS A 161 -34.65 19.62 -13.00
C LYS A 161 -36.06 19.16 -13.38
N ASP A 162 -36.36 17.88 -13.23
CA ASP A 162 -37.67 17.31 -13.56
C ASP A 162 -38.76 17.89 -12.65
N THR A 163 -38.47 18.09 -11.35
CA THR A 163 -39.39 18.74 -10.41
C THR A 163 -39.56 20.24 -10.68
N ALA A 164 -38.50 20.95 -11.04
CA ALA A 164 -38.53 22.39 -11.33
C ALA A 164 -39.05 22.72 -12.75
N ALA A 165 -39.23 21.70 -13.61
CA ALA A 165 -39.64 21.90 -15.01
C ALA A 165 -41.04 22.50 -15.17
N LYS A 166 -41.93 22.30 -14.18
CA LYS A 166 -43.27 22.86 -14.18
C LYS A 166 -43.47 23.76 -12.95
N PRO A 167 -44.05 24.95 -13.11
CA PRO A 167 -44.39 25.80 -11.99
C PRO A 167 -45.53 25.18 -11.17
N PHE A 168 -45.48 25.37 -9.85
CA PHE A 168 -46.55 24.99 -8.93
C PHE A 168 -47.63 26.08 -8.88
N PHE A 169 -48.88 25.67 -8.64
CA PHE A 169 -50.03 26.59 -8.56
C PHE A 169 -50.28 27.11 -7.14
N CYS A 170 -49.79 26.42 -6.12
CA CYS A 170 -49.82 26.88 -4.74
C CYS A 170 -48.42 26.75 -4.09
N ARG A 171 -48.21 27.51 -3.02
CA ARG A 171 -46.93 27.51 -2.29
C ARG A 171 -46.71 26.21 -1.53
N ASP A 172 -47.78 25.63 -1.00
CA ASP A 172 -47.73 24.42 -0.18
C ASP A 172 -47.27 23.22 -1.01
N ASP A 173 -47.74 23.09 -2.26
CA ASP A 173 -47.28 22.05 -3.19
C ASP A 173 -45.78 22.18 -3.48
N ALA A 174 -45.29 23.41 -3.65
CA ALA A 174 -43.87 23.69 -3.84
C ALA A 174 -43.04 23.34 -2.59
N GLN A 175 -43.59 23.54 -1.39
CA GLN A 175 -42.95 23.13 -0.13
C GLN A 175 -42.90 21.62 0.05
N VAL A 176 -43.97 20.90 -0.31
CA VAL A 176 -43.99 19.43 -0.30
C VAL A 176 -42.94 18.87 -1.25
N ALA A 177 -42.88 19.36 -2.49
CA ALA A 177 -41.86 18.98 -3.46
C ALA A 177 -40.44 19.27 -2.96
N THR A 178 -40.22 20.44 -2.36
CA THR A 178 -38.94 20.82 -1.75
C THR A 178 -38.54 19.85 -0.61
N SER A 179 -39.49 19.44 0.22
CA SER A 179 -39.26 18.53 1.35
C SER A 179 -38.85 17.13 0.87
N ILE A 180 -39.47 16.63 -0.20
CA ILE A 180 -39.10 15.36 -0.84
C ILE A 180 -37.66 15.43 -1.38
N LEU A 181 -37.32 16.52 -2.09
CA LEU A 181 -35.96 16.70 -2.63
C LEU A 181 -34.90 16.80 -1.52
N HIS A 182 -35.21 17.48 -0.42
CA HIS A 182 -34.31 17.51 0.74
C HIS A 182 -34.13 16.14 1.39
N ALA A 183 -35.18 15.32 1.49
CA ALA A 183 -35.07 13.96 2.02
C ALA A 183 -34.13 13.09 1.18
N VAL A 184 -34.23 13.19 -0.15
CA VAL A 184 -33.31 12.51 -1.08
C VAL A 184 -31.87 13.01 -0.92
N ALA A 185 -31.67 14.33 -0.83
CA ALA A 185 -30.32 14.90 -0.64
C ALA A 185 -29.69 14.51 0.71
N LYS A 186 -30.48 14.50 1.79
CA LYS A 186 -30.02 14.18 3.15
C LYS A 186 -29.44 12.77 3.28
N SER A 187 -29.90 11.84 2.47
CA SER A 187 -29.39 10.45 2.43
C SER A 187 -28.19 10.27 1.48
N GLY A 188 -27.73 11.34 0.84
CA GLY A 188 -26.67 11.31 -0.17
C GLY A 188 -25.39 12.03 0.24
N TYR A 189 -24.54 12.24 -0.77
CA TYR A 189 -23.25 12.92 -0.64
C TYR A 189 -23.30 14.41 -1.00
N HIS A 190 -24.50 14.97 -1.14
CA HIS A 190 -24.71 16.35 -1.58
C HIS A 190 -25.70 17.05 -0.68
N THR A 191 -25.49 18.34 -0.44
CA THR A 191 -26.47 19.23 0.16
C THR A 191 -27.25 19.92 -0.95
N LEU A 192 -28.52 20.19 -0.68
CA LEU A 192 -29.43 20.81 -1.62
C LEU A 192 -30.01 22.05 -0.96
N GLN A 193 -29.86 23.20 -1.59
CA GLN A 193 -30.50 24.45 -1.20
C GLN A 193 -31.58 24.77 -2.23
N ILE A 194 -32.82 24.95 -1.78
CA ILE A 194 -33.95 25.29 -2.66
C ILE A 194 -34.56 26.62 -2.20
N GLN A 195 -34.77 27.51 -3.15
CA GLN A 195 -35.53 28.74 -2.98
C GLN A 195 -36.82 28.66 -3.80
N ILE A 196 -37.95 28.98 -3.15
CA ILE A 196 -39.24 29.08 -3.81
C ILE A 196 -39.44 30.54 -4.24
N GLU A 197 -39.43 30.78 -5.54
CA GLU A 197 -39.70 32.10 -6.11
C GLU A 197 -41.17 32.20 -6.52
N GLU A 198 -41.85 33.24 -6.04
CA GLU A 198 -43.17 33.61 -6.50
C GLU A 198 -43.07 34.44 -7.78
N LYS A 199 -43.79 34.02 -8.83
CA LYS A 199 -43.79 34.68 -10.14
C LYS A 199 -45.22 35.01 -10.56
N ALA A 200 -45.47 36.30 -10.77
CA ALA A 200 -46.74 36.79 -11.29
C ALA A 200 -47.00 36.25 -12.71
N LYS A 201 -48.21 35.72 -12.92
CA LYS A 201 -48.73 35.29 -14.22
C LYS A 201 -49.63 36.38 -14.77
N TYR A 202 -49.34 36.87 -15.96
CA TYR A 202 -50.12 37.91 -16.61
C TYR A 202 -50.94 37.36 -17.77
N GLY A 203 -52.12 37.94 -18.01
CA GLY A 203 -52.96 37.60 -19.16
C GLY A 203 -52.32 37.96 -20.51
N ARG A 204 -52.82 37.32 -21.58
CA ARG A 204 -52.39 37.61 -22.96
C ARG A 204 -52.85 39.02 -23.37
N GLY A 205 -51.96 39.77 -24.05
CA GLY A 205 -52.22 41.14 -24.50
C GLY A 205 -51.27 42.19 -23.88
N ARG A 206 -51.05 43.30 -24.59
CA ARG A 206 -50.26 44.45 -24.09
C ARG A 206 -51.14 45.27 -23.14
N PRO A 207 -50.67 45.66 -21.94
CA PRO A 207 -51.44 46.54 -21.08
C PRO A 207 -51.77 47.86 -21.79
N ALA A 208 -52.94 48.43 -21.49
CA ALA A 208 -53.35 49.73 -22.01
C ALA A 208 -52.35 50.82 -21.58
N ASN A 209 -52.13 51.82 -22.45
CA ASN A 209 -51.14 52.86 -22.22
C ASN A 209 -51.37 53.56 -20.86
N GLY A 210 -50.34 53.58 -20.02
CA GLY A 210 -50.36 54.24 -18.71
C GLY A 210 -50.93 53.44 -17.54
N GLN A 211 -51.38 52.19 -17.73
CA GLN A 211 -51.89 51.36 -16.63
C GLN A 211 -50.94 50.22 -16.21
N PRO A 212 -50.70 50.02 -14.90
CA PRO A 212 -49.89 48.90 -14.41
C PRO A 212 -50.58 47.56 -14.70
N ARG A 213 -49.78 46.56 -15.09
CA ARG A 213 -50.29 45.24 -15.47
C ARG A 213 -50.71 44.46 -14.22
N VAL A 214 -51.99 44.10 -14.13
CA VAL A 214 -52.52 43.34 -12.99
C VAL A 214 -52.19 41.84 -13.15
N PRO A 215 -51.61 41.16 -12.15
CA PRO A 215 -51.41 39.71 -12.17
C PRO A 215 -52.77 38.99 -12.21
N GLN A 216 -52.91 37.98 -13.09
CA GLN A 216 -54.07 37.07 -13.08
C GLN A 216 -53.94 35.95 -12.03
N GLY A 217 -52.76 35.80 -11.44
CA GLY A 217 -52.45 34.82 -10.41
C GLY A 217 -50.94 34.71 -10.23
N TYR A 218 -50.53 33.84 -9.31
CA TYR A 218 -49.12 33.56 -9.03
C TYR A 218 -48.78 32.11 -9.31
N GLN A 219 -47.52 31.89 -9.66
CA GLN A 219 -46.92 30.59 -9.86
C GLN A 219 -45.64 30.52 -9.04
N TYR A 220 -45.35 29.34 -8.49
CA TYR A 220 -44.18 29.12 -7.65
C TYR A 220 -43.16 28.30 -8.42
N ILE A 221 -41.93 28.82 -8.53
CA ILE A 221 -40.82 28.19 -9.25
C ILE A 221 -39.74 27.82 -8.24
N LEU A 222 -39.14 26.64 -8.40
CA LEU A 222 -38.02 26.21 -7.57
C LEU A 222 -36.71 26.61 -8.23
N ARG A 223 -35.87 27.35 -7.51
CA ARG A 223 -34.44 27.49 -7.82
C ARG A 223 -33.65 26.64 -6.86
N TYR A 224 -32.65 25.93 -7.37
CA TYR A 224 -31.86 25.03 -6.56
C TYR A 224 -30.36 25.21 -6.79
N ASN A 225 -29.58 25.00 -5.73
CA ASN A 225 -28.14 24.81 -5.80
C ASN A 225 -27.77 23.48 -5.13
N ILE A 226 -26.83 22.76 -5.73
CA ILE A 226 -26.33 21.47 -5.23
C ILE A 226 -24.85 21.64 -4.91
N ASP A 227 -24.50 21.41 -3.65
CA ASP A 227 -23.13 21.43 -3.17
C ASP A 227 -22.74 20.05 -2.62
N GLU A 228 -21.43 19.78 -2.48
CA GLU A 228 -20.98 18.54 -1.84
C GLU A 228 -21.23 18.58 -0.33
N ASN A 229 -21.71 17.46 0.23
CA ASN A 229 -21.84 17.31 1.67
C ASN A 229 -20.49 16.88 2.25
N ASP A 230 -19.69 17.87 2.64
CA ASP A 230 -18.38 17.67 3.26
C ASP A 230 -18.39 16.67 4.42
N GLN A 231 -19.44 16.65 5.24
CA GLN A 231 -19.56 15.73 6.38
C GLN A 231 -19.76 14.28 5.94
N ALA A 232 -20.43 14.05 4.81
CA ALA A 232 -20.62 12.71 4.24
C ALA A 232 -19.42 12.27 3.38
N VAL A 233 -18.73 13.21 2.72
CA VAL A 233 -17.62 12.92 1.80
C VAL A 233 -16.29 12.70 2.53
N LYS A 234 -15.99 13.48 3.59
CA LYS A 234 -14.72 13.37 4.33
C LYS A 234 -14.46 11.95 4.89
N PRO A 235 -15.42 11.28 5.55
CA PRO A 235 -15.25 9.89 5.99
C PRO A 235 -14.96 8.96 4.82
N LEU A 236 -15.72 9.05 3.72
CA LEU A 236 -15.54 8.22 2.53
C LEU A 236 -14.12 8.35 1.92
N ARG A 237 -13.57 9.57 1.93
CA ARG A 237 -12.19 9.83 1.48
C ARG A 237 -11.15 9.25 2.44
N LEU A 238 -11.40 9.34 3.74
CA LEU A 238 -10.52 8.78 4.76
C LEU A 238 -10.50 7.24 4.67
N GLU A 239 -11.67 6.60 4.56
CA GLU A 239 -11.83 5.16 4.37
C GLU A 239 -11.08 4.65 3.14
N ALA A 240 -11.09 5.40 2.02
CA ALA A 240 -10.34 5.03 0.83
C ALA A 240 -8.83 4.96 1.04
N GLY A 241 -8.29 5.76 1.97
CA GLY A 241 -6.90 5.74 2.42
C GLY A 241 -6.57 4.59 3.36
N CYS A 242 -7.57 3.84 3.82
CA CYS A 242 -7.41 2.76 4.80
C CYS A 242 -7.17 1.38 4.16
N PHE A 243 -6.39 0.56 4.87
CA PHE A 243 -6.27 -0.87 4.66
C PHE A 243 -6.05 -1.57 6.00
N VAL A 244 -6.34 -2.86 6.09
CA VAL A 244 -6.30 -3.59 7.36
C VAL A 244 -5.22 -4.66 7.30
N LEU A 245 -4.37 -4.70 8.32
CA LEU A 245 -3.49 -5.84 8.58
C LEU A 245 -4.15 -6.77 9.61
N LEU A 246 -4.11 -8.06 9.33
CA LEU A 246 -4.63 -9.14 10.15
C LEU A 246 -3.46 -9.89 10.78
N THR A 247 -3.55 -10.14 12.08
CA THR A 247 -2.57 -10.94 12.81
C THR A 247 -3.24 -11.81 13.89
N ASN A 248 -2.59 -12.93 14.23
CA ASN A 248 -2.93 -13.77 15.38
C ASN A 248 -2.08 -13.47 16.63
N LEU A 249 -1.36 -12.34 16.62
CA LEU A 249 -0.71 -11.74 17.78
C LEU A 249 -1.73 -10.93 18.56
N SER A 250 -2.37 -11.53 19.57
CA SER A 250 -3.55 -10.97 20.23
C SER A 250 -3.52 -11.03 21.76
N THR A 251 -2.48 -11.60 22.37
CA THR A 251 -2.33 -11.49 23.83
C THR A 251 -1.82 -10.09 24.20
N ASP A 252 -2.09 -9.64 25.42
CA ASP A 252 -1.65 -8.31 25.88
C ASP A 252 -0.12 -8.14 25.75
N GLN A 253 0.64 -9.19 26.11
CA GLN A 253 2.09 -9.23 25.94
C GLN A 253 2.51 -9.12 24.46
N GLU A 254 1.83 -9.84 23.56
CA GLU A 254 2.12 -9.77 22.12
C GLU A 254 1.76 -8.41 21.53
N ILE A 255 0.72 -7.75 22.03
CA ILE A 255 0.31 -6.42 21.59
C ILE A 255 1.37 -5.38 21.99
N GLU A 256 1.89 -5.49 23.22
CA GLU A 256 2.97 -4.62 23.73
C GLU A 256 4.29 -4.87 22.99
N GLU A 257 4.63 -6.13 22.73
CA GLU A 257 5.87 -6.48 22.00
C GLU A 257 5.77 -6.11 20.51
N TRP A 258 4.58 -6.20 19.93
CA TRP A 258 4.30 -5.96 18.51
C TRP A 258 3.21 -4.89 18.32
N PRO A 259 3.53 -3.61 18.58
CA PRO A 259 2.65 -2.50 18.29
C PRO A 259 2.50 -2.28 16.77
N ALA A 260 1.52 -1.45 16.41
CA ALA A 260 1.11 -1.24 15.01
C ALA A 260 2.24 -0.72 14.10
N ASP A 261 3.11 0.15 14.60
CA ASP A 261 4.28 0.67 13.89
C ASP A 261 5.32 -0.43 13.61
N LYS A 262 5.62 -1.27 14.62
CA LYS A 262 6.54 -2.40 14.51
C LYS A 262 6.03 -3.49 13.57
N LEU A 263 4.71 -3.71 13.49
CA LEU A 263 4.10 -4.64 12.53
C LEU A 263 3.99 -4.06 11.11
N LEU A 264 3.80 -2.75 10.98
CA LEU A 264 3.73 -2.10 9.66
C LEU A 264 5.05 -2.22 8.89
N GLN A 265 6.19 -2.12 9.57
CA GLN A 265 7.52 -2.21 8.95
C GLN A 265 7.74 -3.52 8.17
N PRO A 266 7.66 -4.73 8.77
CA PRO A 266 7.89 -5.98 8.05
C PRO A 266 6.88 -6.21 6.92
N TYR A 267 5.63 -5.75 7.08
CA TYR A 267 4.65 -5.76 5.98
C TYR A 267 5.07 -4.89 4.79
N LYS A 268 5.60 -3.69 5.04
CA LYS A 268 6.08 -2.81 3.96
C LYS A 268 7.34 -3.34 3.30
N GLU A 269 8.23 -3.96 4.07
CA GLU A 269 9.45 -4.58 3.54
C GLU A 269 9.16 -5.75 2.60
N GLN A 270 8.11 -6.55 2.86
CA GLN A 270 7.70 -7.67 2.00
C GLN A 270 7.43 -7.25 0.54
N ASN A 271 6.86 -6.06 0.31
CA ASN A 271 6.62 -5.54 -1.04
C ASN A 271 7.93 -5.27 -1.83
N GLY A 272 9.07 -5.21 -1.13
CA GLY A 272 10.39 -5.13 -1.76
C GLY A 272 10.77 -6.40 -2.50
N ILE A 273 10.29 -7.57 -2.06
CA ILE A 273 10.56 -8.88 -2.69
C ILE A 273 10.02 -8.91 -4.12
N GLU A 274 8.76 -8.55 -4.32
CA GLU A 274 8.15 -8.55 -5.67
C GLU A 274 8.89 -7.63 -6.63
N LYS A 275 9.37 -6.47 -6.15
CA LYS A 275 10.18 -5.55 -6.94
C LYS A 275 11.53 -6.16 -7.28
N ASN A 276 12.17 -6.84 -6.34
CA ASN A 276 13.47 -7.49 -6.54
C ASN A 276 13.41 -8.64 -7.53
N PHE A 277 12.28 -9.34 -7.66
CA PHE A 277 12.10 -10.41 -8.64
C PHE A 277 11.29 -9.97 -9.87
N SER A 278 10.85 -8.70 -9.94
CA SER A 278 10.08 -8.20 -11.09
C SER A 278 10.87 -8.29 -12.40
N PHE A 279 12.20 -8.19 -12.35
CA PHE A 279 13.06 -8.38 -13.52
C PHE A 279 13.01 -9.82 -14.05
N LEU A 280 12.79 -10.82 -13.20
CA LEU A 280 12.58 -12.22 -13.63
C LEU A 280 11.22 -12.44 -14.28
N LYS A 281 10.30 -11.50 -14.10
CA LYS A 281 9.01 -11.46 -14.79
C LYS A 281 9.05 -10.54 -16.01
N ASP A 282 10.18 -9.90 -16.30
CA ASP A 282 10.32 -9.01 -17.45
C ASP A 282 10.32 -9.84 -18.74
N PRO A 283 9.36 -9.61 -19.66
CA PRO A 283 9.28 -10.35 -20.91
C PRO A 283 10.57 -10.29 -21.72
N VAL A 284 11.35 -9.21 -21.65
CA VAL A 284 12.60 -9.07 -22.40
C VAL A 284 13.66 -10.05 -21.89
N ILE A 285 13.76 -10.18 -20.55
CA ILE A 285 14.71 -11.10 -19.91
C ILE A 285 14.22 -12.53 -20.08
N VAL A 286 12.95 -12.82 -19.80
CA VAL A 286 12.38 -14.16 -19.93
C VAL A 286 12.41 -14.65 -21.38
N ASN A 287 12.05 -13.82 -22.35
CA ASN A 287 12.06 -14.22 -23.77
C ASN A 287 13.47 -14.38 -24.32
N SER A 288 14.49 -13.75 -23.71
CA SER A 288 15.89 -13.96 -24.08
C SER A 288 16.46 -15.28 -23.54
N ILE A 289 15.77 -15.89 -22.57
CA ILE A 289 16.20 -17.10 -21.87
C ILE A 289 15.41 -18.30 -22.43
N PHE A 290 15.93 -18.93 -23.47
CA PHE A 290 15.34 -20.14 -24.07
C PHE A 290 15.59 -21.39 -23.21
N LEU A 291 14.86 -21.55 -22.10
CA LEU A 291 14.88 -22.77 -21.30
C LEU A 291 13.65 -23.62 -21.60
N LYS A 292 13.86 -24.69 -22.37
CA LYS A 292 12.78 -25.61 -22.78
C LYS A 292 12.49 -26.72 -21.76
N LYS A 293 13.42 -26.97 -20.83
CA LYS A 293 13.38 -28.10 -19.90
C LYS A 293 13.14 -27.60 -18.46
N PRO A 294 12.21 -28.20 -17.70
CA PRO A 294 11.93 -27.80 -16.31
C PRO A 294 13.19 -27.75 -15.43
N GLU A 295 14.09 -28.72 -15.57
CA GLU A 295 15.32 -28.82 -14.77
C GLU A 295 16.25 -27.62 -15.03
N ARG A 296 16.27 -27.12 -16.27
CA ARG A 296 17.07 -25.93 -16.61
C ARG A 296 16.47 -24.65 -16.01
N ILE A 297 15.15 -24.58 -15.90
CA ILE A 297 14.45 -23.46 -15.25
C ILE A 297 14.76 -23.47 -13.76
N GLU A 298 14.73 -24.64 -13.12
CA GLU A 298 15.08 -24.79 -11.71
C GLU A 298 16.54 -24.39 -11.42
N VAL A 299 17.49 -24.86 -12.21
CA VAL A 299 18.90 -24.50 -12.05
C VAL A 299 19.11 -22.99 -12.23
N LEU A 300 18.48 -22.38 -13.24
CA LEU A 300 18.57 -20.93 -13.41
C LEU A 300 17.96 -20.20 -12.21
N GLY A 301 16.79 -20.64 -11.73
CA GLY A 301 16.15 -20.09 -10.53
C GLY A 301 17.08 -20.12 -9.32
N LEU A 302 17.78 -21.25 -9.11
CA LEU A 302 18.77 -21.39 -8.04
C LEU A 302 19.95 -20.42 -8.22
N ILE A 303 20.53 -20.32 -9.42
CA ILE A 303 21.64 -19.39 -9.70
C ILE A 303 21.23 -17.95 -9.40
N LEU A 304 20.03 -17.55 -9.80
CA LEU A 304 19.49 -16.21 -9.57
C LEU A 304 19.23 -15.95 -8.08
N LEU A 305 18.71 -16.94 -7.35
CA LEU A 305 18.51 -16.85 -5.90
C LEU A 305 19.84 -16.70 -5.16
N ILE A 306 20.87 -17.48 -5.50
CA ILE A 306 22.21 -17.36 -4.94
C ILE A 306 22.83 -15.99 -5.26
N SER A 307 22.67 -15.52 -6.51
CA SER A 307 23.17 -14.22 -6.92
C SER A 307 22.51 -13.10 -6.11
N LEU A 308 21.19 -13.15 -5.93
CA LEU A 308 20.45 -12.20 -5.11
C LEU A 308 20.84 -12.31 -3.62
N LEU A 309 21.06 -13.51 -3.11
CA LEU A 309 21.53 -13.73 -1.74
C LEU A 309 22.86 -13.02 -1.52
N ILE A 310 23.85 -13.26 -2.38
CA ILE A 310 25.16 -12.62 -2.30
C ILE A 310 25.00 -11.10 -2.35
N TRP A 311 24.20 -10.58 -3.29
CA TRP A 311 23.94 -9.15 -3.43
C TRP A 311 23.36 -8.54 -2.16
N ARG A 312 22.36 -9.18 -1.56
CA ARG A 312 21.68 -8.72 -0.35
C ARG A 312 22.57 -8.83 0.89
N LEU A 313 23.39 -9.86 1.00
CA LEU A 313 24.38 -10.02 2.08
C LEU A 313 25.45 -8.93 2.00
N MET A 314 25.96 -8.62 0.81
CA MET A 314 26.91 -7.52 0.63
C MET A 314 26.31 -6.19 1.07
N GLU A 315 25.07 -5.90 0.68
CA GLU A 315 24.34 -4.70 1.14
C GLU A 315 24.19 -4.67 2.66
N ARG A 316 23.79 -5.79 3.27
CA ARG A 316 23.65 -5.92 4.72
C ARG A 316 24.98 -5.67 5.44
N CYS A 317 26.07 -6.30 5.01
CA CYS A 317 27.39 -6.11 5.62
C CYS A 317 27.81 -4.64 5.59
N MET A 318 27.70 -3.99 4.42
CA MET A 318 28.09 -2.58 4.28
C MET A 318 27.19 -1.65 5.11
N GLN A 319 25.88 -1.91 5.17
CA GLN A 319 24.95 -1.08 5.95
C GLN A 319 25.17 -1.25 7.45
N GLN A 320 25.37 -2.48 7.94
CA GLN A 320 25.74 -2.75 9.33
C GLN A 320 27.07 -2.10 9.71
N TYR A 321 28.05 -2.08 8.80
CA TYR A 321 29.30 -1.36 9.02
C TYR A 321 29.05 0.14 9.21
N VAL A 322 28.24 0.76 8.37
CA VAL A 322 27.93 2.19 8.49
C VAL A 322 27.15 2.50 9.77
N GLU A 323 26.19 1.64 10.14
CA GLU A 323 25.41 1.77 11.37
C GLU A 323 26.32 1.65 12.61
N LYS A 324 27.21 0.65 12.68
CA LYS A 324 28.09 0.41 13.83
C LYS A 324 29.17 1.47 14.03
N ASN A 325 29.74 2.00 12.94
CA ASN A 325 30.84 2.95 13.04
C ASN A 325 30.37 4.40 13.24
N ASN A 326 29.06 4.65 13.34
CA ASN A 326 28.48 6.00 13.37
C ASN A 326 29.11 6.93 12.31
N SER A 327 29.46 6.36 11.14
CA SER A 327 30.16 7.07 10.08
C SER A 327 29.24 8.16 9.54
N SER A 328 29.28 9.35 10.15
CA SER A 328 28.66 10.55 9.64
C SER A 328 29.74 11.30 8.86
N PRO A 329 29.56 11.55 7.54
CA PRO A 329 28.29 11.54 6.81
C PRO A 329 27.90 10.22 6.10
N GLY A 330 28.72 9.17 6.14
CA GLY A 330 28.45 7.84 5.54
C GLY A 330 29.71 7.24 4.94
N ILE A 331 29.55 6.32 3.97
CA ILE A 331 30.63 5.97 3.04
C ILE A 331 30.43 6.64 1.68
N THR A 332 31.48 6.68 0.85
CA THR A 332 31.44 7.33 -0.47
C THR A 332 30.37 6.70 -1.38
N GLY A 333 29.40 7.50 -1.82
CA GLY A 333 28.30 7.06 -2.66
C GLY A 333 28.34 7.51 -4.12
N TRP A 334 27.15 7.68 -4.71
CA TRP A 334 26.99 8.22 -6.06
C TRP A 334 27.48 9.65 -6.17
N LYS A 335 28.19 9.97 -7.26
CA LYS A 335 28.82 11.29 -7.47
C LYS A 335 29.65 11.74 -6.25
N ASP A 336 30.27 10.76 -5.60
CA ASP A 336 31.10 10.89 -4.39
C ASP A 336 30.42 11.60 -3.22
N ARG A 337 29.08 11.54 -3.18
CA ARG A 337 28.29 12.02 -2.04
C ARG A 337 28.21 10.94 -0.97
N PRO A 338 28.37 11.29 0.32
CA PRO A 338 28.20 10.33 1.40
C PRO A 338 26.83 9.65 1.37
N THR A 339 26.81 8.35 1.67
CA THR A 339 25.58 7.56 1.80
C THR A 339 25.63 6.66 3.02
N ARG A 340 24.49 6.54 3.70
CA ARG A 340 24.26 5.56 4.78
C ARG A 340 23.64 4.26 4.29
N LYS A 341 23.24 4.21 3.01
CA LYS A 341 22.64 3.05 2.36
C LYS A 341 23.44 2.66 1.12
N PRO A 342 24.69 2.21 1.29
CA PRO A 342 25.41 1.65 0.17
C PRO A 342 24.65 0.44 -0.39
N THR A 343 24.62 0.35 -1.72
CA THR A 343 24.05 -0.79 -2.44
C THR A 343 25.18 -1.61 -3.04
N ALA A 344 24.96 -2.91 -3.25
CA ALA A 344 25.96 -3.74 -3.91
C ALA A 344 26.21 -3.26 -5.34
N PHE A 345 25.20 -2.69 -6.02
CA PHE A 345 25.37 -2.04 -7.32
C PHE A 345 26.38 -0.88 -7.25
N MET A 346 26.20 0.01 -6.28
CA MET A 346 27.06 1.16 -6.11
C MET A 346 28.51 0.73 -5.89
N MET A 347 28.70 -0.26 -5.01
CA MET A 347 30.02 -0.85 -4.77
C MET A 347 30.60 -1.43 -6.06
N THR A 348 29.88 -2.31 -6.78
CA THR A 348 30.42 -2.94 -8.00
C THR A 348 30.83 -1.92 -9.06
N THR A 349 30.11 -0.80 -9.20
CA THR A 349 30.54 0.25 -10.13
C THR A 349 31.88 0.88 -9.77
N LYS A 350 32.21 1.02 -8.48
CA LYS A 350 33.50 1.56 -8.03
C LYS A 350 34.67 0.62 -8.37
N PHE A 351 34.44 -0.70 -8.36
CA PHE A 351 35.46 -1.70 -8.66
C PHE A 351 35.58 -2.05 -10.15
N SER A 352 34.68 -1.58 -11.01
CA SER A 352 34.70 -1.87 -12.47
C SER A 352 36.02 -1.52 -13.17
N SER A 353 36.78 -0.56 -12.63
CA SER A 353 38.08 -0.12 -13.16
C SER A 353 39.29 -0.83 -12.55
N VAL A 354 39.09 -1.75 -11.60
CA VAL A 354 40.18 -2.49 -10.95
C VAL A 354 40.64 -3.62 -11.88
N LEU A 355 41.91 -3.56 -12.29
CA LEU A 355 42.51 -4.55 -13.19
C LEU A 355 43.47 -5.46 -12.41
N LEU A 356 43.35 -6.77 -12.68
CA LEU A 356 44.22 -7.81 -12.13
C LEU A 356 45.08 -8.38 -13.24
N VAL A 357 46.39 -8.42 -13.02
CA VAL A 357 47.34 -9.12 -13.87
C VAL A 357 47.59 -10.50 -13.26
N LYS A 358 47.38 -11.55 -14.04
CA LYS A 358 47.67 -12.93 -13.64
C LYS A 358 48.86 -13.44 -14.43
N GLN A 359 49.90 -13.88 -13.73
CA GLN A 359 51.07 -14.53 -14.33
C GLN A 359 51.23 -15.91 -13.68
N GLY A 360 50.85 -16.96 -14.43
CA GLY A 360 50.79 -18.32 -13.88
C GLY A 360 49.82 -18.43 -12.70
N LYS A 361 50.34 -18.79 -11.52
CA LYS A 361 49.57 -18.87 -10.25
C LYS A 361 49.53 -17.56 -9.48
N GLU A 362 50.37 -16.58 -9.82
CA GLU A 362 50.40 -15.29 -9.14
C GLU A 362 49.34 -14.34 -9.70
N ARG A 363 48.71 -13.58 -8.80
CA ARG A 363 47.81 -12.47 -9.12
C ARG A 363 48.38 -11.19 -8.53
N LYS A 364 48.41 -10.10 -9.30
CA LYS A 364 48.82 -8.76 -8.84
C LYS A 364 47.85 -7.71 -9.34
N LEU A 365 47.68 -6.64 -8.57
CA LEU A 365 46.92 -5.49 -9.00
C LEU A 365 47.72 -4.70 -10.05
N ALA A 366 47.11 -4.38 -11.19
CA ALA A 366 47.76 -3.57 -12.22
C ALA A 366 48.07 -2.13 -11.73
N ARG A 367 47.26 -1.63 -10.79
CA ARG A 367 47.40 -0.33 -10.13
C ARG A 367 46.97 -0.45 -8.67
N ALA A 368 47.51 0.40 -7.81
CA ALA A 368 47.09 0.47 -6.41
C ALA A 368 45.58 0.79 -6.29
N LEU A 369 44.95 0.23 -5.25
CA LEU A 369 43.54 0.50 -4.94
C LEU A 369 43.38 1.97 -4.49
N LYS A 370 42.34 2.64 -5.02
CA LYS A 370 41.95 3.98 -4.60
C LYS A 370 41.37 3.95 -3.17
N PRO A 371 41.37 5.09 -2.43
CA PRO A 371 40.79 5.17 -1.09
C PRO A 371 39.35 4.64 -1.01
N VAL A 372 38.51 4.97 -2.01
CA VAL A 372 37.13 4.47 -2.11
C VAL A 372 37.07 2.94 -2.19
N HIS A 373 38.01 2.27 -2.87
CA HIS A 373 38.02 0.81 -2.90
C HIS A 373 38.33 0.24 -1.51
N ILE A 374 39.29 0.83 -0.80
CA ILE A 374 39.66 0.39 0.56
C ILE A 374 38.50 0.60 1.53
N GLU A 375 37.78 1.72 1.42
CA GLU A 375 36.59 2.01 2.20
C GLU A 375 35.51 0.93 2.03
N TYR A 376 35.18 0.55 0.79
CA TYR A 376 34.21 -0.51 0.51
C TYR A 376 34.69 -1.90 0.94
N LEU A 377 35.99 -2.22 0.80
CA LEU A 377 36.54 -3.48 1.32
C LEU A 377 36.38 -3.57 2.83
N LYS A 378 36.71 -2.49 3.56
CA LYS A 378 36.51 -2.42 5.01
C LYS A 378 35.03 -2.59 5.37
N ALA A 379 34.12 -1.95 4.65
CA ALA A 379 32.69 -2.08 4.87
C ALA A 379 32.16 -3.50 4.63
N LEU A 380 32.83 -4.28 3.78
CA LEU A 380 32.55 -5.69 3.54
C LEU A 380 33.28 -6.65 4.50
N GLY A 381 34.14 -6.15 5.39
CA GLY A 381 35.00 -6.98 6.24
C GLY A 381 36.12 -7.69 5.47
N LEU A 382 36.50 -7.16 4.32
CA LEU A 382 37.52 -7.72 3.43
C LEU A 382 38.81 -6.89 3.44
N THR A 383 39.89 -7.49 2.97
CA THR A 383 41.18 -6.82 2.77
C THR A 383 41.61 -6.90 1.30
N SER A 384 42.59 -6.10 0.90
CA SER A 384 43.14 -6.15 -0.47
C SER A 384 43.73 -7.51 -0.85
N LYS A 385 43.98 -8.39 0.13
CA LYS A 385 44.49 -9.75 -0.10
C LYS A 385 43.57 -10.59 -0.99
N ILE A 386 42.26 -10.32 -1.01
CA ILE A 386 41.29 -11.06 -1.85
C ILE A 386 41.62 -11.02 -3.36
N PHE A 387 42.39 -10.01 -3.79
CA PHE A 387 42.77 -9.84 -5.19
C PHE A 387 44.06 -10.57 -5.57
N ILE A 388 44.87 -10.90 -4.57
CA ILE A 388 46.27 -11.34 -4.75
C ILE A 388 46.42 -12.80 -4.32
N VAL A 389 45.70 -13.21 -3.27
CA VAL A 389 45.70 -14.58 -2.76
C VAL A 389 44.62 -15.39 -3.49
N PRO A 390 44.97 -16.50 -4.18
CA PRO A 390 44.08 -17.25 -5.05
C PRO A 390 42.78 -17.77 -4.42
#